data_AF-A0A1W1HX13-F1
#
_entry.id   AF-A0A1W1HX13-F1
#
_cell.length_a   1.000
_cell.length_b   1.000
_cell.length_c   1.000
_cell.angle_alpha   90.00
_cell.angle_beta   90.00
_cell.angle_gamma   90.00
#
_symmetry.space_group_name_H-M   'P 1'
#
loop_
_entity.id
_entity.type
_entity.pdbx_description
1 polymer ?
#
loop_
_entity_poly.entity_id
_entity_poly.type
_entity_poly.pdbx_seq_one_letter_code
_entity_poly.pdbx_strand_id
1 'polypeptide(L)'
;MKRIPLCTLLLFTTVILGGLLPTSTPAEAHDWLGDCVVDFDNTFALTYIYGQARGNFGYPTGIDNSGELQPCNATHQACWTYRHRCFGNYINVDDMTYGHIHLVFDSPSLLTPCFVDPGDGPGAGFGRNVGDDCVAADWIHEPRTLGTHGKDHWIKIWMEDRVTHQPRVFDMPIIRVTGTEPIQFWFRKSNGSWWYWSNLAPNPWLVGGWVFDVTEVRIRGAQAANGPYFIGAFSILD
;
A
#
# COMPACT_ATOMS: atom_id res chain seq x y z
N MET A 1 6.54 80.46 -48.99
CA MET A 1 6.64 79.14 -48.32
C MET A 1 7.30 78.19 -49.31
N LYS A 2 8.63 78.02 -49.30
CA LYS A 2 9.49 77.13 -48.46
C LYS A 2 9.34 75.62 -48.77
N ARG A 3 10.33 75.13 -49.55
CA ARG A 3 11.16 73.89 -49.46
C ARG A 3 10.52 72.48 -49.47
N ILE A 4 11.09 71.65 -50.36
CA ILE A 4 11.13 70.17 -50.35
C ILE A 4 12.06 69.68 -49.20
N PRO A 5 11.77 68.54 -48.54
CA PRO A 5 12.71 67.40 -48.55
C PRO A 5 11.99 66.02 -48.53
N LEU A 6 12.41 65.03 -49.33
CA LEU A 6 13.37 63.95 -49.00
C LEU A 6 13.32 63.49 -47.52
N CYS A 7 12.82 62.29 -47.26
CA CYS A 7 12.99 61.61 -45.99
C CYS A 7 13.66 60.24 -46.20
N THR A 8 14.87 60.16 -45.64
CA THR A 8 15.73 59.00 -45.42
C THR A 8 15.26 58.21 -44.19
N LEU A 9 15.89 57.03 -43.95
CA LEU A 9 15.86 56.13 -42.76
C LEU A 9 14.89 54.93 -42.91
N LEU A 10 15.22 53.68 -42.54
CA LEU A 10 16.22 53.17 -41.59
C LEU A 10 16.45 51.65 -41.85
N LEU A 11 17.69 51.19 -41.72
CA LEU A 11 18.04 49.77 -41.53
C LEU A 11 17.35 49.24 -40.25
N PHE A 12 16.69 48.09 -40.34
CA PHE A 12 16.32 47.28 -39.18
C PHE A 12 17.26 46.08 -39.07
N THR A 13 18.16 46.15 -38.10
CA THR A 13 18.99 45.04 -37.61
C THR A 13 18.10 44.09 -36.81
N THR A 14 17.94 42.85 -37.28
CA THR A 14 17.21 41.80 -36.55
C THR A 14 18.18 41.10 -35.59
N VAL A 15 18.00 41.31 -34.29
CA VAL A 15 18.68 40.54 -33.24
C VAL A 15 17.88 39.24 -33.03
N ILE A 16 18.43 38.11 -33.46
CA ILE A 16 17.88 36.79 -33.15
C ILE A 16 18.44 36.36 -31.79
N LEU A 17 17.62 36.48 -30.74
CA LEU A 17 17.88 35.81 -29.47
C LEU A 17 17.59 34.31 -29.65
N GLY A 18 18.65 33.50 -29.72
CA GLY A 18 18.54 32.04 -29.65
C GLY A 18 18.24 31.59 -28.23
N GLY A 19 16.97 31.36 -27.92
CA GLY A 19 16.55 30.67 -26.70
C GLY A 19 16.73 29.16 -26.85
N LEU A 20 17.60 28.55 -26.05
CA LEU A 20 17.58 27.11 -25.82
C LEU A 20 16.27 26.74 -25.12
N LEU A 21 15.36 26.09 -25.85
CA LEU A 21 14.20 25.44 -25.27
C LEU A 21 14.66 24.10 -24.66
N PRO A 22 14.52 23.88 -23.34
CA PRO A 22 14.68 22.54 -22.79
C PRO A 22 13.55 21.67 -23.36
N THR A 23 13.93 20.57 -24.01
CA THR A 23 13.00 19.53 -24.44
C THR A 23 12.44 18.86 -23.20
N SER A 24 11.26 19.28 -22.74
CA SER A 24 10.47 18.50 -21.80
C SER A 24 9.97 17.27 -22.55
N THR A 25 10.55 16.10 -22.29
CA THR A 25 9.92 14.84 -22.69
C THR A 25 8.57 14.76 -21.96
N PRO A 26 7.45 14.58 -22.67
CA PRO A 26 6.18 14.29 -22.01
C PRO A 26 6.36 13.02 -21.17
N ALA A 27 5.91 13.04 -19.92
CA ALA A 27 5.77 11.81 -19.15
C ALA A 27 4.85 10.88 -19.95
N GLU A 28 5.35 9.70 -20.32
CA GLU A 28 4.51 8.71 -20.98
C GLU A 28 3.39 8.35 -20.01
N ALA A 29 2.14 8.46 -20.47
CA ALA A 29 1.01 7.99 -19.71
C ALA A 29 1.20 6.49 -19.51
N HIS A 30 1.23 6.03 -18.26
CA HIS A 30 1.27 4.60 -17.96
C HIS A 30 0.00 3.97 -18.55
N ASP A 31 0.17 2.90 -19.33
CA ASP A 31 -0.95 2.12 -19.85
C ASP A 31 -1.63 1.39 -18.70
N TRP A 32 -2.74 1.95 -18.22
CA TRP A 32 -3.49 1.42 -17.10
C TRP A 32 -3.98 -0.01 -17.35
N LEU A 33 -3.42 -0.97 -16.62
CA LEU A 33 -3.74 -2.40 -16.65
C LEU A 33 -5.06 -2.73 -15.91
N GLY A 34 -5.54 -1.85 -15.01
CA GLY A 34 -6.86 -1.94 -14.39
C GLY A 34 -6.98 -1.35 -12.97
N ASP A 35 -8.03 -1.73 -12.25
CA ASP A 35 -8.28 -1.42 -10.82
C ASP A 35 -8.20 -2.69 -9.97
N CYS A 36 -7.45 -2.61 -8.86
CA CYS A 36 -7.32 -3.66 -7.87
C CYS A 36 -7.65 -3.11 -6.48
N VAL A 37 -8.66 -3.72 -5.83
CA VAL A 37 -9.03 -3.40 -4.44
C VAL A 37 -8.32 -4.36 -3.50
N VAL A 38 -7.62 -3.81 -2.50
CA VAL A 38 -7.02 -4.55 -1.39
C VAL A 38 -7.88 -4.33 -0.15
N ASP A 39 -8.59 -5.36 0.28
CA ASP A 39 -9.59 -5.36 1.37
C ASP A 39 -9.27 -6.33 2.51
N PHE A 40 -8.05 -6.91 2.52
CA PHE A 40 -7.53 -7.82 3.56
C PHE A 40 -8.26 -9.16 3.73
N ASP A 41 -9.29 -9.42 2.91
CA ASP A 41 -10.07 -10.67 2.86
C ASP A 41 -9.62 -11.60 1.72
N ASN A 42 -8.64 -11.17 0.94
CA ASN A 42 -8.25 -11.87 -0.27
C ASN A 42 -7.64 -13.25 0.05
N THR A 43 -8.32 -14.31 -0.39
CA THR A 43 -7.92 -15.70 -0.14
C THR A 43 -6.50 -16.01 -0.63
N PHE A 44 -6.09 -15.46 -1.77
CA PHE A 44 -4.72 -15.65 -2.26
C PHE A 44 -3.72 -15.03 -1.27
N ALA A 45 -3.92 -13.78 -0.87
CA ALA A 45 -3.04 -13.08 0.05
C ALA A 45 -2.95 -13.79 1.41
N LEU A 46 -4.08 -14.21 1.97
CA LEU A 46 -4.13 -14.93 3.25
C LEU A 46 -3.49 -16.33 3.17
N THR A 47 -3.65 -17.02 2.05
CA THR A 47 -2.95 -18.30 1.79
C THR A 47 -1.45 -18.10 1.69
N TYR A 48 -0.99 -16.93 1.23
CA TYR A 48 0.43 -16.59 1.07
C TYR A 48 1.09 -16.01 2.32
N ILE A 49 0.48 -16.16 3.49
CA ILE A 49 1.09 -15.82 4.79
C ILE A 49 1.42 -17.12 5.50
N TYR A 50 2.61 -17.24 6.07
CA TYR A 50 2.98 -18.42 6.87
C TYR A 50 1.98 -18.63 8.01
N GLY A 51 1.42 -19.83 8.10
CA GLY A 51 0.37 -20.16 9.07
C GLY A 51 -0.96 -19.44 8.83
N GLN A 52 -1.16 -18.83 7.65
CA GLN A 52 -2.40 -18.18 7.19
C GLN A 52 -2.91 -17.06 8.10
N ALA A 53 -1.99 -16.45 8.87
CA ALA A 53 -2.34 -15.53 9.94
C ALA A 53 -3.48 -16.11 10.80
N ARG A 54 -3.36 -17.36 11.26
CA ARG A 54 -4.40 -18.11 12.00
C ARG A 54 -4.82 -17.50 13.34
N GLY A 55 -4.09 -16.53 13.84
CA GLY A 55 -4.54 -15.60 14.89
C GLY A 55 -4.95 -14.26 14.28
N ASN A 56 -4.55 -13.15 14.89
CA ASN A 56 -4.76 -11.81 14.33
C ASN A 56 -3.49 -11.20 13.72
N PHE A 57 -2.45 -11.98 13.46
CA PHE A 57 -1.13 -11.44 13.11
C PHE A 57 -0.64 -11.96 11.75
N GLY A 58 -0.28 -11.01 10.89
CA GLY A 58 0.52 -11.28 9.69
C GLY A 58 1.99 -11.06 10.02
N TYR A 59 2.81 -12.10 9.91
CA TYR A 59 4.25 -12.04 10.11
C TYR A 59 5.00 -12.02 8.77
N PRO A 60 6.21 -11.44 8.72
CA PRO A 60 7.09 -11.56 7.57
C PRO A 60 7.22 -13.02 7.14
N THR A 61 6.79 -13.28 5.92
CA THR A 61 6.73 -14.59 5.26
C THR A 61 7.68 -14.58 4.08
N GLY A 62 8.32 -15.71 3.85
CA GLY A 62 9.10 -15.97 2.64
C GLY A 62 8.80 -17.37 2.11
N ILE A 63 9.36 -17.67 0.94
CA ILE A 63 9.33 -19.01 0.34
C ILE A 63 10.73 -19.60 0.33
N ASP A 64 10.83 -20.83 0.82
CA ASP A 64 12.08 -21.59 0.80
C ASP A 64 12.41 -22.12 -0.62
N ASN A 65 13.57 -22.78 -0.77
CA ASN A 65 13.98 -23.32 -2.07
C ASN A 65 13.09 -24.46 -2.59
N SER A 66 12.24 -25.05 -1.73
CA SER A 66 11.29 -26.09 -2.10
C SER A 66 9.92 -25.54 -2.52
N GLY A 67 9.67 -24.24 -2.32
CA GLY A 67 8.40 -23.60 -2.62
C GLY A 67 7.46 -23.47 -1.41
N GLU A 68 7.91 -23.89 -0.23
CA GLU A 68 7.10 -23.88 0.99
C GLU A 68 7.17 -22.52 1.69
N LEU A 69 6.04 -22.10 2.26
CA LEU A 69 5.97 -20.88 3.06
C LEU A 69 6.66 -21.10 4.42
N GLN A 70 7.45 -20.12 4.84
CA GLN A 70 8.10 -20.14 6.15
C GLN A 70 8.24 -18.72 6.72
N PRO A 71 8.51 -18.57 8.03
CA PRO A 71 8.89 -17.28 8.61
C PRO A 71 10.10 -16.72 7.86
N CYS A 72 10.00 -15.46 7.44
CA CYS A 72 11.05 -14.88 6.61
C CYS A 72 12.35 -14.67 7.40
N ASN A 73 13.47 -14.81 6.71
CA ASN A 73 14.82 -14.66 7.24
C ASN A 73 15.77 -14.21 6.11
N ALA A 74 17.05 -14.00 6.44
CA ALA A 74 18.05 -13.46 5.51
C ALA A 74 18.39 -14.36 4.30
N THR A 75 17.98 -15.63 4.26
CA THR A 75 18.25 -16.53 3.13
C THR A 75 17.17 -16.49 2.05
N HIS A 76 16.07 -15.78 2.30
CA HIS A 76 14.97 -15.65 1.35
C HIS A 76 15.27 -14.62 0.28
N GLN A 77 14.83 -14.89 -0.95
CA GLN A 77 14.92 -13.94 -2.06
C GLN A 77 13.94 -12.76 -1.92
N ALA A 78 12.78 -13.01 -1.31
CA ALA A 78 11.76 -12.01 -1.04
C ALA A 78 11.07 -12.29 0.30
N CYS A 79 10.77 -11.22 1.03
CA CYS A 79 9.97 -11.23 2.24
C CYS A 79 8.78 -10.30 2.07
N TRP A 80 7.61 -10.68 2.61
CA TRP A 80 6.42 -9.84 2.66
C TRP A 80 5.61 -10.15 3.92
N THR A 81 4.83 -9.19 4.40
CA THR A 81 3.93 -9.41 5.55
C THR A 81 2.51 -9.75 5.09
N TYR A 82 1.99 -9.00 4.12
CA TYR A 82 0.75 -9.29 3.40
C TYR A 82 0.96 -8.95 1.94
N ARG A 83 0.59 -9.86 1.03
CA ARG A 83 0.88 -9.75 -0.40
C ARG A 83 -0.33 -10.08 -1.24
N HIS A 84 -0.94 -9.06 -1.82
CA HIS A 84 -2.07 -9.19 -2.76
C HIS A 84 -1.54 -9.27 -4.19
N ARG A 85 -2.06 -10.18 -5.02
CA ARG A 85 -1.74 -10.23 -6.45
C ARG A 85 -2.66 -9.33 -7.28
N CYS A 86 -2.10 -8.32 -7.95
CA CYS A 86 -2.81 -7.39 -8.83
C CYS A 86 -2.05 -7.25 -10.15
N PHE A 87 -2.73 -7.26 -11.31
CA PHE A 87 -2.13 -6.97 -12.64
C PHE A 87 -0.90 -7.81 -13.03
N GLY A 88 -0.76 -9.00 -12.45
CA GLY A 88 0.44 -9.84 -12.62
C GLY A 88 1.61 -9.47 -11.72
N ASN A 89 1.48 -8.42 -10.90
CA ASN A 89 2.41 -7.94 -9.88
C ASN A 89 1.89 -8.22 -8.47
N TYR A 90 2.60 -7.72 -7.47
CA TYR A 90 2.20 -7.80 -6.07
C TYR A 90 2.04 -6.42 -5.44
N ILE A 91 1.00 -6.26 -4.64
CA ILE A 91 0.84 -5.15 -3.70
C ILE A 91 1.18 -5.69 -2.32
N ASN A 92 2.23 -5.15 -1.74
CA ASN A 92 2.68 -5.53 -0.41
C ASN A 92 2.21 -4.50 0.62
N VAL A 93 1.80 -5.01 1.77
CA VAL A 93 1.51 -4.24 2.97
C VAL A 93 2.41 -4.76 4.07
N ASP A 94 3.38 -3.94 4.48
CA ASP A 94 4.43 -4.34 5.41
C ASP A 94 4.41 -3.49 6.67
N ASP A 95 4.71 -4.13 7.79
CA ASP A 95 5.08 -3.42 9.01
C ASP A 95 6.47 -2.78 8.85
N MET A 96 6.67 -1.64 9.53
CA MET A 96 7.97 -0.96 9.61
C MET A 96 8.47 -0.79 11.05
N THR A 97 7.76 -1.29 12.07
CA THR A 97 7.97 -0.93 13.47
C THR A 97 7.95 -2.12 14.44
N TYR A 98 7.00 -3.05 14.32
CA TYR A 98 6.70 -4.08 15.34
C TYR A 98 7.00 -5.52 14.92
N GLY A 99 7.51 -5.73 13.71
CA GLY A 99 7.79 -7.04 13.11
C GLY A 99 6.54 -7.81 12.65
N HIS A 100 5.34 -7.20 12.67
CA HIS A 100 4.09 -7.80 12.20
C HIS A 100 2.98 -6.75 12.04
N ILE A 101 1.98 -7.08 11.22
CA ILE A 101 0.73 -6.32 11.12
C ILE A 101 -0.40 -7.07 11.84
N HIS A 102 -1.47 -6.36 12.22
CA HIS A 102 -2.68 -7.02 12.72
C HIS A 102 -3.67 -7.21 11.57
N LEU A 103 -4.07 -8.45 11.30
CA LEU A 103 -5.15 -8.81 10.39
C LEU A 103 -6.30 -9.30 11.27
N VAL A 104 -7.06 -8.36 11.82
CA VAL A 104 -8.05 -8.60 12.87
C VAL A 104 -9.30 -9.21 12.24
N PHE A 105 -9.76 -10.37 12.73
CA PHE A 105 -11.02 -10.94 12.27
C PHE A 105 -12.22 -10.05 12.62
N ASP A 106 -13.12 -9.85 11.66
CA ASP A 106 -14.33 -9.07 11.86
C ASP A 106 -15.44 -9.88 12.57
N SER A 107 -15.33 -11.22 12.58
CA SER A 107 -16.31 -12.10 13.20
C SER A 107 -16.36 -11.91 14.72
N PRO A 108 -17.51 -11.58 15.33
CA PRO A 108 -17.63 -11.44 16.78
C PRO A 108 -17.23 -12.70 17.55
N SER A 109 -17.46 -13.88 16.97
CA SER A 109 -17.08 -15.17 17.56
C SER A 109 -15.56 -15.37 17.71
N LEU A 110 -14.77 -14.63 16.93
CA LEU A 110 -13.30 -14.68 16.95
C LEU A 110 -12.68 -13.51 17.74
N LEU A 111 -13.50 -12.64 18.35
CA LEU A 111 -13.04 -11.65 19.33
C LEU A 111 -12.73 -12.28 20.69
N THR A 112 -13.38 -13.41 21.00
CA THR A 112 -13.09 -14.28 22.14
C THR A 112 -12.91 -15.72 21.65
N PRO A 113 -11.83 -16.00 20.92
CA PRO A 113 -11.61 -17.29 20.30
C PRO A 113 -11.22 -18.32 21.34
N CYS A 114 -11.46 -19.59 21.03
CA CYS A 114 -10.69 -20.68 21.62
C CYS A 114 -9.44 -20.94 20.78
N PHE A 115 -8.51 -21.76 21.26
CA PHE A 115 -7.28 -22.07 20.54
C PHE A 115 -7.21 -23.55 20.19
N VAL A 116 -6.88 -23.85 18.95
CA VAL A 116 -6.78 -25.23 18.44
C VAL A 116 -5.64 -25.34 17.43
N ASP A 117 -4.89 -26.43 17.52
CA ASP A 117 -3.89 -26.83 16.54
C ASP A 117 -4.51 -27.92 15.64
N PRO A 118 -4.71 -27.66 14.33
CA PRO A 118 -5.29 -28.64 13.42
C PRO A 118 -4.29 -29.72 13.00
N GLY A 119 -3.02 -29.66 13.44
CA GLY A 119 -1.98 -30.65 13.14
C GLY A 119 -1.39 -30.53 11.73
N ASP A 120 -1.53 -29.37 11.09
CA ASP A 120 -1.00 -29.08 9.75
C ASP A 120 0.45 -28.61 9.76
N GLY A 121 1.05 -28.38 10.94
CA GLY A 121 2.47 -28.06 11.12
C GLY A 121 2.80 -26.61 11.52
N PRO A 122 2.01 -25.58 11.12
CA PRO A 122 2.21 -24.20 11.56
C PRO A 122 1.68 -23.84 12.96
N GLY A 123 1.13 -24.80 13.72
CA GLY A 123 0.78 -24.64 15.14
C GLY A 123 -0.65 -24.15 15.42
N ALA A 124 -0.93 -23.77 16.66
CA ALA A 124 -2.28 -23.37 17.07
C ALA A 124 -2.75 -22.04 16.46
N GLY A 125 -4.07 -21.92 16.24
CA GLY A 125 -4.73 -20.71 15.80
C GLY A 125 -6.08 -20.51 16.49
N PHE A 126 -6.79 -19.46 16.08
CA PHE A 126 -8.11 -19.15 16.60
C PHE A 126 -9.16 -20.16 16.11
N GLY A 127 -10.05 -20.55 17.01
CA GLY A 127 -11.19 -21.40 16.72
C GLY A 127 -12.47 -20.87 17.34
N ARG A 128 -13.55 -21.58 17.05
CA ARG A 128 -14.89 -21.35 17.61
C ARG A 128 -15.24 -22.47 18.58
N ASN A 129 -15.86 -22.09 19.70
CA ASN A 129 -16.43 -23.07 20.62
C ASN A 129 -17.67 -23.70 19.96
N VAL A 130 -17.66 -25.02 19.82
CA VAL A 130 -18.78 -25.84 19.33
C VAL A 130 -19.07 -26.90 20.40
N GLY A 131 -20.02 -26.60 21.28
CA GLY A 131 -20.16 -27.37 22.52
C GLY A 131 -18.95 -27.17 23.42
N ASP A 132 -18.33 -28.27 23.86
CA ASP A 132 -17.10 -28.27 24.65
C ASP A 132 -15.82 -28.30 23.78
N ASP A 133 -15.97 -28.41 22.45
CA ASP A 133 -14.86 -28.51 21.52
C ASP A 133 -14.44 -27.14 20.97
N CYS A 134 -13.15 -27.02 20.62
CA CYS A 134 -12.63 -25.90 19.86
C CYS A 134 -12.39 -26.32 18.41
N VAL A 135 -13.15 -25.75 17.47
CA VAL A 135 -13.04 -26.05 16.04
C VAL A 135 -12.31 -24.91 15.35
N ALA A 136 -11.29 -25.23 14.54
CA ALA A 136 -10.50 -24.22 13.83
C ALA A 136 -11.41 -23.35 12.95
N ALA A 137 -11.17 -22.05 12.94
CA ALA A 137 -11.82 -21.17 11.98
C ALA A 137 -11.25 -21.41 10.57
N ASP A 138 -12.04 -21.10 9.54
CA ASP A 138 -11.55 -21.12 8.16
C ASP A 138 -10.75 -19.83 7.90
N TRP A 139 -9.54 -19.76 8.45
CA TRP A 139 -8.76 -18.53 8.56
C TRP A 139 -8.60 -17.77 7.23
N ILE A 140 -8.52 -18.47 6.10
CA ILE A 140 -8.32 -17.85 4.78
C ILE A 140 -9.60 -17.27 4.16
N HIS A 141 -10.77 -17.57 4.73
CA HIS A 141 -12.08 -17.07 4.28
C HIS A 141 -12.82 -16.26 5.35
N GLU A 142 -12.19 -16.04 6.51
CA GLU A 142 -12.71 -15.09 7.50
C GLU A 142 -12.41 -13.65 7.07
N PRO A 143 -13.41 -12.75 7.08
CA PRO A 143 -13.18 -11.33 6.84
C PRO A 143 -12.28 -10.69 7.91
N ARG A 144 -11.45 -9.74 7.49
CA ARG A 144 -10.42 -9.10 8.28
C ARG A 144 -10.29 -7.63 7.95
N THR A 145 -9.86 -6.89 8.96
CA THR A 145 -9.44 -5.50 8.82
C THR A 145 -7.97 -5.35 9.22
N LEU A 146 -7.20 -4.54 8.47
CA LEU A 146 -5.86 -4.17 8.90
C LEU A 146 -5.95 -3.28 10.15
N GLY A 147 -5.30 -3.70 11.23
CA GLY A 147 -5.14 -2.95 12.47
C GLY A 147 -3.68 -2.73 12.85
N THR A 148 -3.47 -1.95 13.90
CA THR A 148 -2.14 -1.60 14.42
C THR A 148 -2.07 -1.71 15.95
N HIS A 149 -0.86 -1.67 16.52
CA HIS A 149 -0.64 -1.62 17.97
C HIS A 149 -1.06 -0.28 18.56
N GLY A 150 -0.79 0.79 17.83
CA GLY A 150 -0.96 2.16 18.28
C GLY A 150 -0.61 3.15 17.17
N LYS A 151 -0.71 4.44 17.48
CA LYS A 151 -0.54 5.51 16.49
C LYS A 151 0.88 5.65 15.92
N ASP A 152 1.87 5.06 16.55
CA ASP A 152 3.27 5.04 16.15
C ASP A 152 3.65 3.85 15.28
N HIS A 153 2.76 2.86 15.12
CA HIS A 153 2.93 1.77 14.18
C HIS A 153 2.88 2.29 12.74
N TRP A 154 4.01 2.21 12.04
CA TRP A 154 4.09 2.55 10.63
C TRP A 154 3.80 1.34 9.73
N ILE A 155 2.92 1.52 8.76
CA ILE A 155 2.65 0.58 7.68
C ILE A 155 3.17 1.15 6.37
N LYS A 156 3.79 0.30 5.56
CA LYS A 156 4.23 0.60 4.20
C LYS A 156 3.35 -0.14 3.19
N ILE A 157 2.90 0.56 2.17
CA ILE A 157 2.24 -0.01 1.00
C ILE A 157 3.10 0.28 -0.23
N TRP A 158 3.38 -0.74 -1.03
CA TRP A 158 4.17 -0.60 -2.25
C TRP A 158 3.84 -1.69 -3.27
N MET A 159 4.04 -1.37 -4.55
CA MET A 159 3.93 -2.34 -5.64
C MET A 159 5.28 -2.97 -5.93
N GLU A 160 5.31 -4.29 -6.02
CA GLU A 160 6.47 -5.10 -6.36
C GLU A 160 6.30 -5.70 -7.76
N ASP A 161 7.30 -5.50 -8.60
CA ASP A 161 7.45 -6.26 -9.84
C ASP A 161 7.67 -7.75 -9.51
N ARG A 162 6.77 -8.62 -10.01
CA ARG A 162 6.80 -10.05 -9.66
C ARG A 162 8.11 -10.76 -10.07
N VAL A 163 8.80 -10.27 -11.10
CA VAL A 163 9.96 -10.95 -11.69
C VAL A 163 11.25 -10.48 -11.04
N THR A 164 11.39 -9.17 -10.85
CA THR A 164 12.62 -8.54 -10.34
C THR A 164 12.58 -8.29 -8.83
N HIS A 165 11.41 -8.42 -8.20
CA HIS A 165 11.14 -8.11 -6.80
C HIS A 165 11.48 -6.66 -6.42
N GLN A 166 11.57 -5.76 -7.41
CA GLN A 166 11.87 -4.35 -7.20
C GLN A 166 10.58 -3.52 -7.06
N PRO A 167 10.62 -2.40 -6.33
CA PRO A 167 9.51 -1.46 -6.29
C PRO A 167 9.15 -0.92 -7.69
N ARG A 168 7.86 -0.87 -7.99
CA ARG A 168 7.28 -0.21 -9.17
C ARG A 168 6.46 1.00 -8.77
N VAL A 169 6.28 1.89 -9.74
CA VAL A 169 5.37 3.01 -9.66
C VAL A 169 3.93 2.50 -9.76
N PHE A 170 3.04 3.11 -9.00
CA PHE A 170 1.60 2.85 -9.02
C PHE A 170 0.83 4.11 -8.64
N ASP A 171 -0.49 4.05 -8.81
CA ASP A 171 -1.43 5.08 -8.37
C ASP A 171 -2.41 4.51 -7.36
N MET A 172 -2.88 5.35 -6.43
CA MET A 172 -3.85 4.98 -5.41
C MET A 172 -5.02 5.97 -5.46
N PRO A 173 -6.17 5.61 -6.08
CA PRO A 173 -7.29 6.53 -6.17
C PRO A 173 -8.06 6.67 -4.86
N ILE A 174 -8.12 5.60 -4.05
CA ILE A 174 -8.97 5.51 -2.87
C ILE A 174 -8.24 4.83 -1.72
N ILE A 175 -8.41 5.36 -0.51
CA ILE A 175 -8.14 4.64 0.74
C ILE A 175 -9.36 4.75 1.66
N ARG A 176 -9.72 3.64 2.32
CA ARG A 176 -10.78 3.58 3.31
C ARG A 176 -10.17 3.44 4.70
N VAL A 177 -10.14 4.56 5.42
CA VAL A 177 -9.77 4.60 6.84
C VAL A 177 -10.98 4.21 7.67
N THR A 178 -10.80 3.30 8.62
CA THR A 178 -11.87 2.74 9.46
C THR A 178 -11.54 2.89 10.94
N GLY A 179 -12.44 2.44 11.82
CA GLY A 179 -12.31 2.61 13.27
C GLY A 179 -12.63 4.04 13.71
N THR A 180 -12.01 4.49 14.80
CA THR A 180 -12.28 5.81 15.40
C THR A 180 -11.11 6.79 15.28
N GLU A 181 -9.91 6.30 14.98
CA GLU A 181 -8.68 7.08 15.02
C GLU A 181 -8.28 7.59 13.62
N PRO A 182 -7.88 8.87 13.49
CA PRO A 182 -7.36 9.41 12.23
C PRO A 182 -5.92 8.94 11.93
N ILE A 183 -5.54 8.99 10.65
CA ILE A 183 -4.18 8.63 10.19
C ILE A 183 -3.39 9.83 9.65
N GLN A 184 -2.06 9.74 9.69
CA GLN A 184 -1.19 10.45 8.75
C GLN A 184 -1.00 9.56 7.53
N PHE A 185 -1.13 10.14 6.35
CA PHE A 185 -0.97 9.43 5.09
C PHE A 185 0.13 10.09 4.29
N TRP A 186 1.25 9.41 4.14
CA TRP A 186 2.43 9.86 3.41
C TRP A 186 2.56 9.10 2.10
N PHE A 187 3.07 9.75 1.06
CA PHE A 187 3.35 9.11 -0.20
C PHE A 187 4.60 9.70 -0.85
N ARG A 188 5.35 8.85 -1.54
CA ARG A 188 6.58 9.19 -2.23
C ARG A 188 6.37 9.15 -3.73
N LYS A 189 6.57 10.27 -4.41
CA LYS A 189 6.55 10.34 -5.88
C LYS A 189 7.76 9.63 -6.49
N SER A 190 7.66 9.23 -7.76
CA SER A 190 8.76 8.65 -8.55
C SER A 190 10.04 9.51 -8.55
N ASN A 191 9.89 10.83 -8.52
CA ASN A 191 11.00 11.79 -8.41
C ASN A 191 11.65 11.83 -7.01
N GLY A 192 11.18 11.02 -6.06
CA GLY A 192 11.71 10.88 -4.72
C GLY A 192 11.13 11.85 -3.68
N SER A 193 10.32 12.84 -4.09
CA SER A 193 9.68 13.79 -3.17
C SER A 193 8.62 13.14 -2.30
N TRP A 194 8.49 13.62 -1.06
CA TRP A 194 7.51 13.15 -0.09
C TRP A 194 6.42 14.20 0.12
N TRP A 195 5.19 13.72 0.18
CA TRP A 195 3.99 14.51 0.43
C TRP A 195 3.13 13.77 1.43
N TYR A 196 2.26 14.50 2.14
CA TYR A 196 1.40 13.87 3.12
C TYR A 196 0.18 14.70 3.49
N TRP A 197 -0.84 14.00 4.00
CA TRP A 197 -1.88 14.59 4.84
C TRP A 197 -1.59 14.27 6.29
N SER A 198 -1.65 15.29 7.14
CA SER A 198 -1.39 15.16 8.57
C SER A 198 -2.53 14.51 9.36
N ASN A 199 -3.74 14.49 8.78
CA ASN A 199 -4.95 13.97 9.40
C ASN A 199 -5.97 13.57 8.33
N LEU A 200 -6.18 12.27 8.15
CA LEU A 200 -7.33 11.71 7.45
C LEU A 200 -8.18 10.95 8.48
N ALA A 201 -9.36 11.49 8.79
CA ALA A 201 -10.33 10.87 9.70
C ALA A 201 -10.91 9.57 9.10
N PRO A 202 -11.54 8.70 9.91
CA PRO A 202 -12.25 7.52 9.41
C PRO A 202 -13.30 7.88 8.34
N ASN A 203 -13.02 7.52 7.10
CA ASN A 203 -13.84 7.73 5.92
C ASN A 203 -13.17 7.02 4.71
N PRO A 204 -13.91 6.66 3.65
CA PRO A 204 -13.34 6.65 2.30
C PRO A 204 -12.81 8.03 1.89
N TRP A 205 -11.56 8.08 1.43
CA TRP A 205 -10.92 9.26 0.88
C TRP A 205 -10.58 9.06 -0.58
N LEU A 206 -10.99 10.01 -1.43
CA LEU A 206 -10.58 10.09 -2.82
C LEU A 206 -9.25 10.85 -2.88
N VAL A 207 -8.15 10.12 -3.09
CA VAL A 207 -6.78 10.66 -3.03
C VAL A 207 -6.08 10.64 -4.40
N GLY A 208 -6.70 10.05 -5.42
CA GLY A 208 -6.11 9.86 -6.76
C GLY A 208 -5.66 11.13 -7.48
N GLY A 209 -6.26 12.28 -7.17
CA GLY A 209 -5.79 13.57 -7.72
C GLY A 209 -4.38 13.97 -7.27
N TRP A 210 -3.82 13.28 -6.27
CA TRP A 210 -2.51 13.56 -5.68
C TRP A 210 -1.63 12.33 -5.60
N VAL A 211 -2.19 11.15 -5.32
CA VAL A 211 -1.46 9.89 -5.13
C VAL A 211 -1.38 9.13 -6.45
N PHE A 212 -0.72 9.78 -7.41
CA PHE A 212 -0.35 9.22 -8.71
C PHE A 212 1.16 9.17 -8.88
N ASP A 213 1.69 8.31 -9.72
CA ASP A 213 3.12 8.16 -9.99
C ASP A 213 3.93 8.04 -8.67
N VAL A 214 3.46 7.16 -7.77
CA VAL A 214 4.06 6.94 -6.45
C VAL A 214 4.80 5.62 -6.40
N THR A 215 5.89 5.59 -5.63
CA THR A 215 6.70 4.37 -5.40
C THR A 215 6.37 3.73 -4.06
N GLU A 216 5.76 4.48 -3.15
CA GLU A 216 5.53 4.05 -1.77
C GLU A 216 4.48 4.93 -1.10
N VAL A 217 3.62 4.29 -0.30
CA VAL A 217 2.73 4.95 0.66
C VAL A 217 3.13 4.50 2.08
N ARG A 218 3.14 5.43 3.03
CA ARG A 218 3.37 5.13 4.45
C ARG A 218 2.24 5.70 5.29
N ILE A 219 1.78 4.91 6.25
CA ILE A 219 0.66 5.26 7.11
C ILE A 219 1.08 5.09 8.57
N ARG A 220 0.64 6.01 9.42
CA ARG A 220 0.64 5.87 10.88
C ARG A 220 -0.58 6.57 11.46
N GLY A 221 -0.83 6.46 12.76
CA GLY A 221 -1.86 7.26 13.41
C GLY A 221 -1.50 8.75 13.42
N ALA A 222 -2.50 9.62 13.24
CA ALA A 222 -2.32 11.07 13.29
C ALA A 222 -1.86 11.55 14.67
N GLN A 223 -1.35 12.78 14.74
CA GLN A 223 -0.95 13.36 16.03
C GLN A 223 -2.12 13.38 17.04
N ALA A 224 -3.32 13.67 16.54
CA ALA A 224 -4.56 13.70 17.29
C ALA A 224 -5.11 12.30 17.66
N ALA A 225 -4.54 11.23 17.12
CA ALA A 225 -4.93 9.88 17.49
C ALA A 225 -4.48 9.55 18.91
N ASN A 226 -5.29 8.74 19.59
CA ASN A 226 -5.07 8.27 20.97
C ASN A 226 -4.84 6.77 21.05
N GLY A 227 -4.93 6.04 19.93
CA GLY A 227 -4.87 4.59 19.93
C GLY A 227 -4.50 4.00 18.56
N PRO A 228 -4.84 2.71 18.35
CA PRO A 228 -4.61 2.04 17.07
C PRO A 228 -5.52 2.63 15.99
N TYR A 229 -5.01 2.65 14.76
CA TYR A 229 -5.77 3.00 13.57
C TYR A 229 -6.00 1.76 12.70
N PHE A 230 -7.00 1.85 11.82
CA PHE A 230 -7.44 0.74 10.99
C PHE A 230 -7.63 1.17 9.55
N ILE A 231 -7.24 0.31 8.62
CA ILE A 231 -7.49 0.48 7.18
C ILE A 231 -8.39 -0.67 6.75
N GLY A 232 -9.57 -0.34 6.23
CA GLY A 232 -10.51 -1.34 5.75
C GLY A 232 -10.19 -1.78 4.33
N ALA A 233 -9.79 -0.84 3.46
CA ALA A 233 -9.40 -1.17 2.10
C ALA A 233 -8.62 -0.02 1.45
N PHE A 234 -7.99 -0.29 0.32
CA PHE A 234 -7.51 0.73 -0.62
C PHE A 234 -7.53 0.19 -2.05
N SER A 235 -7.57 1.09 -3.03
CA SER A 235 -7.53 0.75 -4.45
C SER A 235 -6.16 1.10 -5.03
N ILE A 236 -5.68 0.29 -5.95
CA ILE A 236 -4.45 0.52 -6.71
C ILE A 236 -4.77 0.45 -8.19
N LEU A 237 -4.15 1.35 -8.95
CA LEU A 237 -4.10 1.32 -10.40
C LEU A 237 -2.61 1.14 -10.81
N ASP A 238 -2.35 0.25 -11.77
CA ASP A 238 -1.04 0.04 -12.46
C ASP A 238 -1.22 0.48 -13.90
#